data_AF-A0A0C5XI46-F1
#
_entry.id   AF-A0A0C5XI46-F1
#
_cell.length_a   1.000
_cell.length_b   1.000
_cell.length_c   1.000
_cell.angle_alpha   90.00
_cell.angle_beta   90.00
_cell.angle_gamma   90.00
#
_symmetry.space_group_name_H-M   'P 1'
#
loop_
_entity.id
_entity.type
_entity.pdbx_description
1 polymer ?
#
loop_
_entity_poly.entity_id
_entity_poly.type
_entity_poly.pdbx_seq_one_letter_code
_entity_poly.pdbx_strand_id
1 'polypeptide(L)'
;MILAPDDPGPIRPDEALDVRVLKVFDGDGFLANVWHPLREAWVELVPFRLAFIDAPEMEQPFGPEARDFLLGLVGGKKLRLLPIGKEATGGVPIDPYKRLLCMAYLTEQMDAGRVEYYHEGKRGSGLVTRPRCVTRNIELEMIVNGWAWVTEQYAFDREAEYFNAQDDASRNRRGLWVSNNPDPPWNFKRRQKHRMRQAEGQGRLI
;
A
#
# COMPACT_ATOMS: atom_id res chain seq x y z
N MET A 1 -11.69 11.98 -0.42
CA MET A 1 -10.42 11.25 -0.52
C MET A 1 -9.37 12.20 -1.06
N ILE A 2 -8.21 12.23 -0.43
CA ILE A 2 -7.05 13.00 -0.88
C ILE A 2 -6.31 12.13 -1.91
N LEU A 3 -6.12 12.67 -3.11
CA LEU A 3 -5.35 12.01 -4.16
C LEU A 3 -3.85 12.19 -3.90
N ALA A 4 -3.01 11.26 -4.36
CA ALA A 4 -1.57 11.45 -4.39
C ALA A 4 -1.05 11.40 -5.84
N PRO A 5 -1.21 12.49 -6.63
CA PRO A 5 -0.68 12.56 -7.97
C PRO A 5 0.84 12.40 -7.96
N ASP A 6 1.30 11.40 -8.68
CA ASP A 6 2.69 10.98 -8.69
C ASP A 6 2.95 10.19 -9.98
N ASP A 7 3.83 10.71 -10.82
CA ASP A 7 4.21 10.07 -12.07
C ASP A 7 5.68 9.63 -11.94
N PRO A 8 5.95 8.31 -11.88
CA PRO A 8 7.31 7.80 -11.81
C PRO A 8 8.09 8.01 -13.13
N GLY A 9 7.48 8.63 -14.14
CA GLY A 9 8.09 8.91 -15.43
C GLY A 9 8.13 7.69 -16.34
N PRO A 10 8.96 7.73 -17.40
CA PRO A 10 9.10 6.61 -18.31
C PRO A 10 9.85 5.46 -17.64
N ILE A 11 9.10 4.45 -17.20
CA ILE A 11 9.63 3.19 -16.68
C ILE A 11 9.82 2.21 -17.84
N ARG A 12 10.94 1.49 -17.88
CA ARG A 12 11.13 0.47 -18.91
C ARG A 12 10.18 -0.72 -18.72
N PRO A 13 9.74 -1.41 -19.79
CA PRO A 13 8.80 -2.53 -19.66
C PRO A 13 9.29 -3.69 -18.76
N ASP A 14 10.60 -3.82 -18.56
CA ASP A 14 11.24 -4.81 -17.68
C ASP A 14 11.37 -4.37 -16.22
N GLU A 15 11.17 -3.08 -15.95
CA GLU A 15 11.25 -2.48 -14.61
C GLU A 15 9.87 -2.39 -13.93
N ALA A 16 8.78 -2.62 -14.67
CA ALA A 16 7.42 -2.58 -14.15
C ALA A 16 6.60 -3.81 -14.53
N LEU A 17 5.63 -4.13 -13.68
CA LEU A 17 4.63 -5.15 -13.94
C LEU A 17 3.26 -4.51 -14.15
N ASP A 18 2.64 -4.82 -15.28
CA ASP A 18 1.23 -4.51 -15.51
C ASP A 18 0.37 -5.62 -14.91
N VAL A 19 -0.51 -5.27 -13.97
CA VAL A 19 -1.34 -6.24 -13.25
C VAL A 19 -2.81 -5.86 -13.25
N ARG A 20 -3.69 -6.85 -13.07
CA ARG A 20 -5.11 -6.65 -12.78
C ARG A 20 -5.43 -7.21 -11.40
N VAL A 21 -5.87 -6.35 -10.47
CA VAL A 21 -6.14 -6.77 -9.09
C VAL A 21 -7.43 -7.58 -9.02
N LEU A 22 -7.36 -8.73 -8.35
CA LEU A 22 -8.47 -9.64 -8.13
C LEU A 22 -9.04 -9.52 -6.71
N LYS A 23 -8.16 -9.43 -5.71
CA LYS A 23 -8.54 -9.43 -4.30
C LYS A 23 -7.56 -8.60 -3.50
N VAL A 24 -8.07 -7.90 -2.50
CA VAL A 24 -7.28 -7.27 -1.44
C VAL A 24 -7.40 -8.12 -0.16
N PHE A 25 -6.28 -8.36 0.51
CA PHE A 25 -6.21 -9.19 1.74
C PHE A 25 -6.55 -8.37 2.98
N ASP A 26 -5.68 -7.42 3.31
CA ASP A 26 -5.76 -6.40 4.36
C ASP A 26 -5.60 -5.02 3.69
N GLY A 27 -4.87 -4.06 4.24
CA GLY A 27 -4.63 -2.76 3.58
C GLY A 27 -3.26 -2.63 2.89
N ASP A 28 -2.42 -3.66 2.85
CA ASP A 28 -1.09 -3.61 2.21
C ASP A 28 -0.78 -4.83 1.34
N GLY A 29 -1.61 -5.88 1.37
CA GLY A 29 -1.47 -7.08 0.53
C GLY A 29 -2.62 -7.29 -0.44
N PHE A 30 -2.31 -7.76 -1.65
CA PHE A 30 -3.33 -8.08 -2.67
C PHE A 30 -2.91 -9.23 -3.59
N LEU A 31 -3.90 -9.78 -4.30
CA LEU A 31 -3.74 -10.84 -5.31
C LEU A 31 -4.09 -10.27 -6.68
N ALA A 32 -3.26 -10.53 -7.69
CA ALA A 32 -3.46 -10.01 -9.03
C ALA A 32 -3.04 -11.01 -10.12
N ASN A 33 -3.60 -10.82 -11.31
CA ASN A 33 -3.07 -11.42 -12.53
C ASN A 33 -2.01 -10.48 -13.11
N VAL A 34 -0.89 -11.02 -13.57
CA VAL A 34 0.28 -10.27 -14.06
C VAL A 34 0.50 -10.57 -15.53
N TRP A 35 0.68 -9.54 -16.35
CA TRP A 35 1.05 -9.72 -17.75
C TRP A 35 2.54 -10.05 -17.85
N HIS A 36 2.88 -11.19 -18.46
CA HIS A 36 4.26 -11.57 -18.73
C HIS A 36 4.62 -11.24 -20.19
N PRO A 37 5.40 -10.17 -20.46
CA PRO A 37 5.61 -9.67 -21.82
C PRO A 37 6.28 -10.69 -22.74
N LEU A 38 7.32 -11.40 -22.27
CA LEU A 38 8.03 -12.38 -23.11
C LEU A 38 7.22 -13.64 -23.45
N ARG A 39 6.22 -13.97 -22.63
CA ARG A 39 5.37 -15.14 -22.83
C ARG A 39 4.05 -14.76 -23.49
N GLU A 40 3.79 -13.46 -23.64
CA GLU A 40 2.53 -12.88 -24.08
C GLU A 40 1.31 -13.52 -23.39
N ALA A 41 1.45 -13.78 -22.09
CA ALA A 41 0.48 -14.54 -21.31
C ALA A 41 0.27 -13.94 -19.92
N TRP A 42 -0.92 -14.14 -19.37
CA TRP A 42 -1.23 -13.82 -17.99
C TRP A 42 -0.72 -14.92 -17.05
N VAL A 43 0.00 -14.52 -16.00
CA VAL A 43 0.28 -15.35 -14.83
C VAL A 43 -0.77 -15.01 -13.79
N GLU A 44 -1.56 -16.01 -13.41
CA GLU A 44 -2.70 -15.80 -12.52
C GLU A 44 -2.33 -15.92 -11.05
N LEU A 45 -3.13 -15.27 -10.19
CA LEU A 45 -3.10 -15.44 -8.73
C LEU A 45 -1.71 -15.18 -8.11
N VAL A 46 -1.03 -14.13 -8.56
CA VAL A 46 0.26 -13.71 -8.01
C VAL A 46 0.03 -12.80 -6.79
N PRO A 47 0.59 -13.13 -5.61
CA PRO A 47 0.43 -12.31 -4.42
C PRO A 47 1.47 -11.18 -4.38
N PHE A 48 1.00 -9.98 -4.05
CA PHE A 48 1.78 -8.77 -3.92
C PHE A 48 1.63 -8.16 -2.54
N ARG A 49 2.64 -7.36 -2.17
CA ARG A 49 2.62 -6.52 -0.98
C ARG A 49 3.18 -5.14 -1.33
N LEU A 50 2.48 -4.11 -0.88
CA LEU A 50 2.99 -2.74 -0.87
C LEU A 50 4.20 -2.67 0.05
N ALA A 51 5.29 -2.08 -0.43
CA ALA A 51 6.59 -2.16 0.19
C ALA A 51 6.71 -1.22 1.39
N PHE A 52 6.23 0.02 1.28
CA PHE A 52 6.57 1.08 2.23
C PHE A 52 5.47 1.41 3.23
N ILE A 53 4.44 0.57 3.29
CA ILE A 53 3.33 0.71 4.24
C ILE A 53 3.05 -0.59 4.98
N ASP A 54 2.43 -0.47 6.15
CA ASP A 54 1.88 -1.59 6.93
C ASP A 54 0.48 -1.16 7.39
N ALA A 55 -0.55 -1.89 6.96
CA ALA A 55 -1.93 -1.58 7.29
C ALA A 55 -2.41 -2.37 8.52
N PRO A 56 -3.46 -1.93 9.23
CA PRO A 56 -4.03 -2.73 10.30
C PRO A 56 -4.44 -4.12 9.78
N GLU A 57 -4.09 -5.16 10.53
CA GLU A 57 -4.49 -6.53 10.22
C GLU A 57 -6.02 -6.65 10.27
N MET A 58 -6.61 -7.63 9.58
CA MET A 58 -8.07 -7.77 9.52
C MET A 58 -8.76 -7.91 10.89
N GLU A 59 -8.06 -8.46 11.89
CA GLU A 59 -8.57 -8.61 13.27
C GLU A 59 -8.32 -7.37 14.15
N GLN A 60 -7.61 -6.36 13.65
CA GLN A 60 -7.37 -5.11 14.35
C GLN A 60 -8.52 -4.11 14.12
N PRO A 61 -8.73 -3.17 15.06
CA PRO A 61 -9.53 -1.98 14.77
C PRO A 61 -9.06 -1.31 13.47
N PHE A 62 -10.01 -0.87 12.65
CA PHE A 62 -9.78 -0.23 11.34
C PHE A 62 -9.23 -1.14 10.23
N GLY A 63 -9.02 -2.44 10.49
CA GLY A 63 -8.54 -3.40 9.48
C GLY A 63 -9.48 -3.54 8.29
N PRO A 64 -10.77 -3.88 8.50
CA PRO A 64 -11.74 -3.96 7.41
C PRO A 64 -11.87 -2.66 6.60
N GLU A 65 -11.84 -1.51 7.26
CA GLU A 65 -11.96 -0.20 6.63
C GLU A 65 -10.73 0.16 5.79
N ALA A 66 -9.53 -0.14 6.27
CA ALA A 66 -8.30 0.02 5.49
C ALA A 66 -8.29 -0.88 4.25
N ARG A 67 -8.74 -2.13 4.40
CA ARG A 67 -8.90 -3.08 3.30
C ARG A 67 -9.93 -2.62 2.27
N ASP A 68 -11.08 -2.13 2.73
CA ASP A 68 -12.13 -1.62 1.85
C ASP A 68 -11.68 -0.35 1.11
N PHE A 69 -10.91 0.50 1.76
CA PHE A 69 -10.33 1.68 1.12
C PHE A 69 -9.35 1.27 0.01
N LEU A 70 -8.40 0.37 0.28
CA LEU A 70 -7.49 -0.14 -0.75
C LEU A 70 -8.27 -0.82 -1.89
N LEU A 71 -9.28 -1.64 -1.57
CA LEU A 71 -10.14 -2.29 -2.57
C LEU A 71 -10.86 -1.27 -3.45
N GLY A 72 -11.36 -0.17 -2.88
CA GLY A 72 -11.99 0.92 -3.63
C GLY A 72 -11.02 1.64 -4.56
N LEU A 73 -9.73 1.71 -4.20
CA LEU A 73 -8.69 2.27 -5.05
C LEU A 73 -8.37 1.38 -6.24
N VAL A 74 -8.11 0.09 -5.99
CA VAL A 74 -7.43 -0.79 -6.96
C VAL A 74 -8.27 -1.95 -7.50
N GLY A 75 -9.42 -2.26 -6.90
CA GLY A 75 -10.23 -3.43 -7.22
C GLY A 75 -10.65 -3.48 -8.69
N GLY A 76 -10.29 -4.55 -9.40
CA GLY A 76 -10.59 -4.72 -10.83
C GLY A 76 -9.81 -3.77 -11.76
N LYS A 77 -8.98 -2.87 -11.22
CA LYS A 77 -8.23 -1.90 -12.01
C LYS A 77 -6.89 -2.50 -12.48
N LYS A 78 -6.35 -1.88 -13.53
CA LYS A 78 -5.00 -2.14 -14.00
C LYS A 78 -4.02 -1.28 -13.22
N LEU A 79 -3.06 -1.89 -12.54
CA LEU A 79 -1.97 -1.19 -11.87
C LEU A 79 -0.67 -1.38 -12.61
N ARG A 80 0.21 -0.38 -12.47
CA ARG A 80 1.63 -0.51 -12.77
C ARG A 80 2.38 -0.68 -11.46
N LEU A 81 3.06 -1.80 -11.30
CA LEU A 81 3.83 -2.10 -10.10
C LEU A 81 5.32 -1.97 -10.37
N LEU A 82 6.04 -1.28 -9.50
CA LEU A 82 7.50 -1.24 -9.47
C LEU A 82 8.01 -2.23 -8.42
N PRO A 83 8.66 -3.34 -8.80
CA PRO A 83 9.21 -4.28 -7.82
C PRO A 83 10.27 -3.63 -6.94
N ILE A 84 10.21 -3.87 -5.63
CA ILE A 84 11.16 -3.34 -4.65
C ILE A 84 12.05 -4.47 -4.15
N GLY A 85 13.27 -4.49 -4.66
CA GLY A 85 14.32 -5.40 -4.22
C GLY A 85 14.86 -5.01 -2.84
N LYS A 86 15.36 -6.00 -2.09
CA LYS A 86 16.05 -5.76 -0.82
C LYS A 86 17.53 -6.11 -0.98
N GLU A 87 18.42 -5.21 -0.61
CA GLU A 87 19.87 -5.49 -0.67
C GLU A 87 20.24 -6.76 0.12
N ALA A 88 19.65 -6.94 1.30
CA ALA A 88 19.88 -8.13 2.14
C ALA A 88 19.35 -9.45 1.53
N THR A 89 18.51 -9.41 0.49
CA THR A 89 18.09 -10.59 -0.29
C THR A 89 18.76 -10.65 -1.66
N GLY A 90 19.83 -9.88 -1.88
CA GLY A 90 20.50 -9.80 -3.19
C GLY A 90 19.64 -9.12 -4.26
N GLY A 91 18.75 -8.19 -3.85
CA GLY A 91 17.85 -7.46 -4.75
C GLY A 91 16.56 -8.22 -5.10
N VAL A 92 16.32 -9.40 -4.52
CA VAL A 92 15.11 -10.18 -4.82
C VAL A 92 13.88 -9.52 -4.17
N PRO A 93 12.84 -9.15 -4.95
CA PRO A 93 11.67 -8.42 -4.45
C PRO A 93 10.61 -9.37 -3.86
N ILE A 94 11.03 -10.37 -3.06
CA ILE A 94 10.12 -11.36 -2.48
C ILE A 94 10.25 -11.35 -0.97
N ASP A 95 9.13 -11.19 -0.27
CA ASP A 95 9.08 -11.21 1.18
C ASP A 95 9.11 -12.66 1.75
N PRO A 96 9.29 -12.84 3.07
CA PRO A 96 9.29 -14.17 3.70
C PRO A 96 7.99 -14.97 3.48
N TYR A 97 6.87 -14.31 3.18
CA TYR A 97 5.56 -14.90 2.89
C TYR A 97 5.35 -15.17 1.40
N LYS A 98 6.41 -15.07 0.58
CA LYS A 98 6.40 -15.35 -0.86
C LYS A 98 5.53 -14.39 -1.68
N ARG A 99 5.36 -13.15 -1.20
CA ARG A 99 4.70 -12.06 -1.92
C ARG A 99 5.73 -11.20 -2.63
N LEU A 100 5.39 -10.71 -3.82
CA LEU A 100 6.20 -9.73 -4.53
C LEU A 100 6.05 -8.35 -3.87
N LEU A 101 7.16 -7.77 -3.42
CA LEU A 101 7.22 -6.42 -2.86
C LEU A 101 7.20 -5.40 -4.00
N CYS A 102 6.36 -4.37 -3.88
CA CYS A 102 6.22 -3.37 -4.93
C CYS A 102 5.75 -2.01 -4.42
N MET A 103 6.05 -0.96 -5.19
CA MET A 103 5.25 0.26 -5.20
C MET A 103 4.17 0.16 -6.27
N ALA A 104 2.97 0.65 -5.98
CA ALA A 104 1.83 0.55 -6.90
C ALA A 104 1.39 1.93 -7.41
N TYR A 105 1.25 2.04 -8.72
CA TYR A 105 0.76 3.22 -9.41
C TYR A 105 -0.51 2.89 -10.21
N LEU A 106 -1.47 3.81 -10.16
CA LEU A 106 -2.71 3.73 -10.90
C LEU A 106 -2.87 4.96 -11.78
N THR A 107 -2.95 4.73 -13.10
CA THR A 107 -3.28 5.78 -14.07
C THR A 107 -4.74 5.66 -14.48
N GLU A 108 -5.52 6.70 -14.20
CA GLU A 108 -6.94 6.74 -14.60
C GLU A 108 -7.39 8.14 -15.02
N GLN A 109 -8.55 8.21 -15.67
CA GLN A 109 -9.17 9.47 -16.03
C GLN A 109 -9.77 10.12 -14.78
N MET A 110 -9.40 11.37 -14.54
CA MET A 110 -9.95 12.23 -13.49
C MET A 110 -10.87 13.27 -14.15
N ASP A 111 -12.10 13.34 -13.67
CA ASP A 111 -13.10 14.28 -14.15
C ASP A 111 -12.83 15.71 -13.70
N ALA A 112 -13.53 16.66 -14.32
CA ALA A 112 -13.53 18.04 -13.88
C ALA A 112 -14.23 18.17 -12.51
N GLY A 113 -13.65 18.94 -11.60
CA GLY A 113 -14.17 19.08 -10.25
C GLY A 113 -13.16 19.58 -9.24
N ARG A 114 -13.64 19.83 -8.02
CA ARG A 114 -12.75 20.14 -6.89
C ARG A 114 -12.10 18.87 -6.39
N VAL A 115 -10.80 18.93 -6.15
CA VAL A 115 -10.01 17.82 -5.61
C VAL A 115 -9.15 18.30 -4.45
N GLU A 116 -8.93 17.42 -3.50
CA GLU A 116 -7.85 17.54 -2.52
C GLU A 116 -6.72 16.62 -2.95
N TYR A 117 -5.48 17.08 -2.77
CA TYR A 117 -4.31 16.32 -3.19
C TYR A 117 -3.17 16.46 -2.18
N TYR A 118 -2.29 15.47 -2.20
CA TYR A 118 -1.01 15.45 -1.53
C TYR A 118 0.08 15.33 -2.59
N HIS A 119 1.03 16.26 -2.60
CA HIS A 119 2.08 16.31 -3.60
C HIS A 119 3.31 17.00 -3.01
N GLU A 120 4.50 16.43 -3.23
CA GLU A 120 5.79 16.98 -2.76
C GLU A 120 5.77 17.36 -1.27
N GLY A 121 5.25 16.45 -0.45
CA GLY A 121 5.22 16.64 1.01
C GLY A 121 4.09 17.54 1.53
N LYS A 122 3.22 18.09 0.66
CA LYS A 122 2.22 19.10 1.05
C LYS A 122 0.81 18.75 0.61
N ARG A 123 -0.16 19.06 1.48
CA ARG A 123 -1.59 19.01 1.13
C ARG A 123 -2.01 20.29 0.42
N GLY A 124 -2.83 20.14 -0.61
CA GLY A 124 -3.47 21.24 -1.32
C GLY A 124 -4.90 20.91 -1.72
N SER A 125 -5.58 21.92 -2.26
CA SER A 125 -6.85 21.75 -2.94
C SER A 125 -6.83 22.52 -4.25
N GLY A 126 -7.54 22.01 -5.26
CA GLY A 126 -7.53 22.58 -6.59
C GLY A 126 -8.81 22.32 -7.35
N LEU A 127 -8.97 23.02 -8.47
CA LEU A 127 -10.05 22.80 -9.43
C LEU A 127 -9.47 22.17 -10.71
N VAL A 128 -9.92 20.96 -11.02
CA VAL A 128 -9.67 20.32 -12.31
C VAL A 128 -10.67 20.91 -13.29
N THR A 129 -10.19 21.73 -14.24
CA THR A 129 -11.06 22.45 -15.18
C THR A 129 -11.47 21.62 -16.39
N ARG A 130 -10.68 20.60 -16.74
CA ARG A 130 -10.96 19.67 -17.84
C ARG A 130 -10.57 18.25 -17.42
N PRO A 131 -11.34 17.23 -17.83
CA PRO A 131 -10.97 15.85 -17.57
C PRO A 131 -9.57 15.53 -18.13
N ARG A 132 -8.77 14.79 -17.36
CA ARG A 132 -7.39 14.42 -17.73
C ARG A 132 -6.98 13.11 -17.07
N CYS A 133 -6.04 12.39 -17.68
CA CYS A 133 -5.41 11.26 -17.01
C CYS A 133 -4.50 11.74 -15.88
N VAL A 134 -4.49 11.01 -14.77
CA VAL A 134 -3.60 11.22 -13.64
C VAL A 134 -3.04 9.88 -13.19
N THR A 135 -1.72 9.84 -12.96
CA THR A 135 -1.06 8.71 -12.29
C THR A 135 -1.01 9.01 -10.80
N ARG A 136 -1.37 8.03 -9.98
CA ARG A 136 -1.52 8.15 -8.54
C ARG A 136 -0.66 7.10 -7.84
N ASN A 137 0.01 7.48 -6.76
CA ASN A 137 0.74 6.56 -5.89
C ASN A 137 -0.22 6.00 -4.83
N ILE A 138 -0.48 4.70 -4.89
CA ILE A 138 -1.46 4.04 -4.04
C ILE A 138 -1.01 4.00 -2.57
N GLU A 139 0.28 3.81 -2.30
CA GLU A 139 0.79 3.79 -0.92
C GLU A 139 0.64 5.16 -0.25
N LEU A 140 0.99 6.24 -0.95
CA LEU A 140 0.78 7.60 -0.44
C LEU A 140 -0.70 7.90 -0.19
N GLU A 141 -1.61 7.41 -1.04
CA GLU A 141 -3.05 7.53 -0.80
C GLU A 141 -3.51 6.76 0.43
N MET A 142 -3.00 5.55 0.66
CA MET A 142 -3.25 4.78 1.88
C MET A 142 -2.81 5.56 3.13
N ILE A 143 -1.59 6.12 3.10
CA ILE A 143 -1.04 6.86 4.24
C ILE A 143 -1.79 8.17 4.48
N VAL A 144 -1.90 9.04 3.47
CA VAL A 144 -2.43 10.39 3.66
C VAL A 144 -3.91 10.37 4.03
N ASN A 145 -4.67 9.36 3.60
CA ASN A 145 -6.07 9.19 4.01
C ASN A 145 -6.20 8.48 5.38
N GLY A 146 -5.10 8.04 5.98
CA GLY A 146 -5.06 7.49 7.34
C GLY A 146 -5.41 6.02 7.45
N TRP A 147 -5.07 5.21 6.44
CA TRP A 147 -5.40 3.78 6.38
C TRP A 147 -4.19 2.86 6.48
N ALA A 148 -2.98 3.40 6.62
CA ALA A 148 -1.78 2.64 6.86
C ALA A 148 -0.73 3.46 7.62
N TRP A 149 0.25 2.77 8.19
CA TRP A 149 1.48 3.35 8.70
C TRP A 149 2.59 3.25 7.67
N VAL A 150 3.56 4.16 7.73
CA VAL A 150 4.84 4.04 7.04
C VAL A 150 5.65 2.94 7.73
N THR A 151 6.32 2.09 6.95
CA THR A 151 7.22 1.07 7.47
C THR A 151 8.67 1.43 7.19
N GLU A 152 9.51 1.34 8.22
CA GLU A 152 10.98 1.52 8.13
C GLU A 152 11.69 0.20 7.77
N GLN A 153 10.94 -0.85 7.41
CA GLN A 153 11.52 -2.16 7.07
C GLN A 153 12.37 -2.12 5.80
N TYR A 154 12.15 -1.13 4.94
CA TYR A 154 12.81 -0.98 3.65
C TYR A 154 13.22 0.48 3.47
N ALA A 155 14.52 0.72 3.29
CA ALA A 155 15.03 2.06 2.99
C ALA A 155 14.66 2.46 1.56
N PHE A 156 14.29 3.72 1.38
CA PHE A 156 14.00 4.32 0.07
C PHE A 156 14.11 5.85 0.13
N ASP A 157 14.45 6.46 -1.00
CA ASP A 157 14.81 7.89 -1.07
C ASP A 157 13.65 8.85 -0.71
N ARG A 158 12.40 8.34 -0.67
CA ARG A 158 11.19 9.13 -0.42
C ARG A 158 10.60 8.95 0.98
N GLU A 159 11.35 8.35 1.89
CA GLU A 159 10.92 8.09 3.27
C GLU A 159 10.36 9.34 3.97
N ALA A 160 11.04 10.49 3.83
CA ALA A 160 10.60 11.74 4.43
C ALA A 160 9.21 12.19 3.93
N GLU A 161 8.89 11.98 2.65
CA GLU A 161 7.57 12.31 2.09
C GLU A 161 6.48 11.42 2.70
N TYR A 162 6.74 10.12 2.83
CA TYR A 162 5.79 9.18 3.42
C TYR A 162 5.50 9.52 4.89
N PHE A 163 6.54 9.84 5.67
CA PHE A 163 6.36 10.28 7.05
C PHE A 163 5.61 11.60 7.16
N ASN A 164 5.87 12.57 6.28
CA ASN A 164 5.11 13.81 6.23
C ASN A 164 3.61 13.55 5.92
N ALA A 165 3.30 12.59 5.05
CA ALA A 165 1.93 12.20 4.75
C ALA A 165 1.24 11.57 5.97
N GLN A 166 1.96 10.72 6.71
CA GLN A 166 1.46 10.09 7.93
C GLN A 166 1.20 11.12 9.03
N ASP A 167 2.13 12.05 9.21
CA ASP A 167 2.01 13.18 10.14
C ASP A 167 0.79 14.05 9.81
N ASP A 168 0.55 14.35 8.53
CA ASP A 168 -0.65 15.08 8.10
C ASP A 168 -1.92 14.28 8.41
N ALA A 169 -1.94 12.97 8.15
CA ALA A 169 -3.10 12.12 8.47
C ALA A 169 -3.38 12.08 9.98
N SER A 170 -2.33 11.96 10.79
CA SER A 170 -2.40 11.95 12.25
C SER A 170 -2.91 13.27 12.82
N ARG A 171 -2.29 14.40 12.46
CA ARG A 171 -2.69 15.75 12.93
C ARG A 171 -4.12 16.10 12.57
N ASN A 172 -4.61 15.61 11.42
CA ASN A 172 -5.97 15.85 10.96
C ASN A 172 -6.96 14.73 11.36
N ARG A 173 -6.53 13.76 12.18
CA ARG A 173 -7.36 12.65 12.69
C ARG A 173 -8.12 11.90 11.59
N ARG A 174 -7.45 11.53 10.50
CA ARG A 174 -8.06 10.80 9.36
C ARG A 174 -7.95 9.29 9.55
N GLY A 175 -8.95 8.53 9.09
CA GLY A 175 -8.96 7.07 9.17
C GLY A 175 -8.70 6.55 10.59
N LEU A 176 -7.71 5.68 10.75
CA LEU A 176 -7.31 5.09 12.03
C LEU A 176 -6.88 6.13 13.08
N TRP A 177 -6.44 7.32 12.64
CA TRP A 177 -6.01 8.42 13.50
C TRP A 177 -7.16 9.19 14.18
N VAL A 178 -8.41 8.80 13.93
CA VAL A 178 -9.55 9.21 14.78
C VAL A 178 -9.36 8.69 16.21
N SER A 179 -8.73 7.53 16.37
CA SER A 179 -8.34 7.00 17.67
C SER A 179 -7.17 7.81 18.26
N ASN A 180 -7.18 8.04 19.57
CA ASN A 180 -6.10 8.78 20.25
C ASN A 180 -4.77 8.02 20.29
N ASN A 181 -4.81 6.69 20.22
CA ASN A 181 -3.61 5.84 20.26
C ASN A 181 -3.87 4.55 19.45
N PRO A 182 -3.98 4.64 18.11
CA PRO A 182 -4.18 3.47 17.29
C PRO A 182 -2.94 2.58 17.38
N ASP A 183 -3.15 1.29 17.58
CA ASP A 183 -2.05 0.35 17.75
C ASP A 183 -1.51 -0.08 16.38
N PRO A 184 -0.22 0.10 16.09
CA PRO A 184 0.33 -0.23 14.79
C PRO A 184 0.45 -1.76 14.58
N PRO A 185 0.50 -2.23 13.33
CA PRO A 185 0.33 -3.65 13.03
C PRO A 185 1.46 -4.51 13.58
N TRP A 186 2.70 -4.01 13.60
CA TRP A 186 3.86 -4.71 14.15
C TRP A 186 3.75 -4.95 15.66
N ASN A 187 3.10 -4.05 16.41
CA ASN A 187 2.85 -4.24 17.83
C ASN A 187 1.80 -5.33 18.06
N PHE A 188 0.71 -5.31 17.31
CA PHE A 188 -0.32 -6.34 17.36
C PHE A 188 0.23 -7.72 16.98
N LYS A 189 0.96 -7.84 15.87
CA LYS A 189 1.64 -9.07 15.41
C LYS A 189 2.56 -9.63 16.50
N ARG A 190 3.33 -8.78 17.18
CA ARG A 190 4.20 -9.18 18.30
C ARG A 190 3.41 -9.74 19.48
N ARG A 191 2.28 -9.12 19.86
CA ARG A 191 1.42 -9.61 20.94
C ARG A 191 0.76 -10.95 20.60
N GLN A 192 0.27 -11.13 19.37
CA GLN A 192 -0.29 -12.40 18.93
C GLN A 192 0.74 -13.53 19.01
N LYS A 193 1.96 -13.30 18.51
CA LYS A 193 3.06 -14.28 18.57
C LYS A 193 3.42 -14.67 20.01
N HIS A 194 3.44 -13.71 20.92
CA HIS A 194 3.68 -13.97 22.35
C HIS A 194 2.59 -14.85 22.96
N ARG A 195 1.31 -14.56 22.68
CA ARG A 195 0.17 -15.34 23.14
C ARG A 195 0.20 -16.79 22.62
N MET A 196 0.53 -16.99 21.34
CA MET A 196 0.65 -18.32 20.75
C MET A 196 1.75 -19.15 21.41
N ARG A 197 2.94 -18.57 21.64
CA ARG A 197 4.05 -19.25 22.32
C ARG A 197 3.70 -19.66 23.76
N GLN A 198 2.96 -18.83 24.48
CA GLN A 198 2.51 -19.16 25.84
C GLN A 198 1.51 -20.34 25.85
N ALA A 199 0.58 -20.37 24.88
CA ALA A 199 -0.37 -21.47 24.74
C ALA A 199 0.32 -22.80 24.38
N GLU A 200 1.30 -22.78 23.47
CA GLU A 200 2.10 -23.96 23.10
C GLU A 200 2.95 -24.49 24.27
N GLY A 201 3.49 -23.60 25.11
CA GLY A 201 4.25 -23.97 26.30
C GLY A 201 3.38 -24.63 27.38
N GLN A 202 2.14 -24.19 27.55
CA GLN A 202 1.19 -24.78 28.50
C GLN A 202 0.64 -26.13 28.01
N GLY A 203 0.45 -26.30 26.70
CA GLY A 203 0.00 -27.57 26.11
C GLY A 203 1.02 -28.71 26.10
N ARG A 204 2.31 -28.43 26.38
CA ARG A 204 3.36 -29.46 26.54
C ARG A 204 3.54 -29.97 27.98
N LEU A 205 2.80 -29.40 28.93
CA LEU A 205 2.87 -29.73 30.37
C LEU A 205 1.71 -30.62 30.84
N ILE A 206 0.94 -31.21 29.93
CA ILE A 206 -0.21 -32.08 30.20
C ILE A 206 -0.02 -33.43 29.51
#